data_AF-A0A1I9G971-F1
#
_entry.id   AF-A0A1I9G971-F1
#
_cell.length_a   1.000
_cell.length_b   1.000
_cell.length_c   1.000
_cell.angle_alpha   90.00
_cell.angle_beta   90.00
_cell.angle_gamma   90.00
#
_symmetry.space_group_name_H-M   'P 1'
#
loop_
_entity.id
_entity.type
_entity.pdbx_description
1 polymer ?
#
loop_
_entity_poly.entity_id
_entity_poly.type
_entity_poly.pdbx_seq_one_letter_code
_entity_poly.pdbx_strand_id
1 'polypeptide(L)'
;VQFTPFSQSILSALKTIPSRIYIPKITAWSFPLEDICTVENVLQSLDDVSLEIEKFSDHVVKTLLTYRKSNVGLNEPNLEKHIEKTLVDAFFPYQRRGVIYGVMRRGRLLLADEMGLGKSIQALGIARYFKCDWPLLIICPSSVKFSWLNVCMSLLPIKD
;
A
#
# COMPACT_ATOMS: atom_id res chain seq x y z
N VAL A 1 -14.57 0.63 -13.36
CA VAL A 1 -15.06 0.38 -14.73
C VAL A 1 -15.46 1.70 -15.37
N GLN A 2 -14.65 2.13 -16.32
CA GLN A 2 -14.94 3.22 -17.25
C GLN A 2 -14.92 2.58 -18.65
N PHE A 3 -15.85 2.96 -19.51
CA PHE A 3 -15.99 2.38 -20.84
C PHE A 3 -16.29 3.47 -21.86
N THR A 4 -15.73 3.31 -23.06
CA THR A 4 -15.90 4.22 -24.19
C THR A 4 -15.91 3.41 -25.48
N PRO A 5 -16.83 3.67 -26.43
CA PRO A 5 -17.94 4.64 -26.36
C PRO A 5 -19.03 4.21 -25.36
N PHE A 6 -19.97 5.11 -25.06
CA PHE A 6 -21.10 4.82 -24.18
C PHE A 6 -21.96 3.68 -24.76
N SER A 7 -22.27 2.68 -23.94
CA SER A 7 -23.19 1.59 -24.25
C SER A 7 -24.20 1.38 -23.12
N GLN A 8 -25.48 1.39 -23.49
CA GLN A 8 -26.58 1.14 -22.57
C GLN A 8 -26.60 -0.32 -22.11
N SER A 9 -26.16 -1.26 -22.96
CA SER A 9 -26.06 -2.69 -22.63
C SER A 9 -25.03 -2.93 -21.54
N ILE A 10 -23.82 -2.34 -21.67
CA ILE A 10 -22.79 -2.38 -20.64
C ILE A 10 -23.31 -1.79 -19.32
N LEU A 11 -23.97 -0.63 -19.39
CA LEU A 11 -24.53 0.02 -18.21
C LEU A 11 -25.57 -0.85 -17.49
N SER A 12 -26.44 -1.51 -18.25
CA SER A 12 -27.50 -2.38 -17.73
C SER A 12 -26.91 -3.63 -17.08
N ALA A 13 -25.89 -4.21 -17.71
CA ALA A 13 -25.14 -5.36 -17.19
C ALA A 13 -24.44 -5.01 -15.87
N LEU A 14 -23.69 -3.92 -15.82
CA LEU A 14 -23.00 -3.47 -14.59
C LEU A 14 -23.99 -3.14 -13.45
N LYS A 15 -25.21 -2.67 -13.77
CA LYS A 15 -26.26 -2.42 -12.77
C LYS A 15 -26.83 -3.68 -12.14
N THR A 16 -26.61 -4.87 -12.72
CA THR A 16 -27.06 -6.15 -12.11
C THR A 16 -26.24 -6.52 -10.88
N ILE A 17 -24.98 -6.07 -10.81
CA ILE A 17 -24.05 -6.43 -9.75
C ILE A 17 -24.40 -5.63 -8.47
N PRO A 18 -24.70 -6.30 -7.33
CA PRO A 18 -25.16 -5.62 -6.11
C PRO A 18 -24.14 -4.67 -5.47
N SER A 19 -22.84 -5.00 -5.58
CA SER A 19 -21.75 -4.28 -4.92
C SER A 19 -21.32 -2.99 -5.64
N ARG A 20 -22.04 -2.59 -6.69
CA ARG A 20 -21.73 -1.41 -7.50
C ARG A 20 -21.78 -0.12 -6.67
N ILE A 21 -20.81 0.75 -6.91
CA ILE A 21 -20.77 2.11 -6.36
C ILE A 21 -20.55 3.07 -7.51
N TYR A 22 -21.47 4.00 -7.73
CA TYR A 22 -21.28 5.03 -8.74
C TYR A 22 -20.39 6.16 -8.19
N ILE A 23 -19.37 6.56 -8.95
CA ILE A 23 -18.48 7.68 -8.62
C ILE A 23 -18.77 8.84 -9.57
N PRO A 24 -19.55 9.86 -9.16
CA PRO A 24 -19.95 10.96 -10.04
C PRO A 24 -18.78 11.79 -10.57
N LYS A 25 -17.73 11.97 -9.76
CA LYS A 25 -16.57 12.83 -10.09
C LYS A 25 -15.82 12.40 -11.35
N ILE A 26 -15.76 11.09 -11.61
CA ILE A 26 -15.07 10.49 -12.76
C ILE A 26 -16.04 9.76 -13.68
N THR A 27 -17.35 9.94 -13.45
CA THR A 27 -18.44 9.26 -14.18
C THR A 27 -18.17 7.77 -14.41
N ALA A 28 -17.80 7.05 -13.36
CA ALA A 28 -17.39 5.65 -13.44
C ALA A 28 -18.12 4.77 -12.41
N TRP A 29 -18.23 3.49 -12.71
CA TRP A 29 -18.69 2.48 -11.76
C TRP A 29 -17.51 1.84 -11.05
N SER A 30 -17.58 1.77 -9.73
CA SER A 30 -16.59 1.13 -8.87
C SER A 30 -17.17 -0.15 -8.27
N PHE A 31 -16.33 -1.15 -8.12
CA PHE A 31 -16.66 -2.45 -7.56
C PHE A 31 -15.56 -2.87 -6.58
N PRO A 32 -15.88 -3.59 -5.50
CA PRO A 32 -14.88 -4.23 -4.66
C PRO A 32 -14.00 -5.17 -5.49
N LEU A 33 -12.72 -5.31 -5.10
CA LEU A 33 -11.78 -6.19 -5.79
C LEU A 33 -12.23 -7.65 -5.76
N GLU A 34 -13.01 -8.01 -4.74
CA GLU A 34 -13.61 -9.34 -4.58
C GLU A 34 -14.54 -9.73 -5.73
N ASP A 35 -15.14 -8.74 -6.41
CA ASP A 35 -16.12 -8.94 -7.47
C ASP A 35 -15.53 -8.81 -8.88
N ILE A 36 -14.21 -8.70 -9.01
CA ILE A 36 -13.55 -8.47 -10.31
C ILE A 36 -13.91 -9.55 -11.35
N CYS A 37 -13.89 -10.84 -10.96
CA CYS A 37 -14.29 -11.94 -11.85
C CYS A 37 -15.77 -11.86 -12.22
N THR A 38 -16.64 -11.47 -11.29
CA THR A 38 -18.08 -11.29 -11.54
C THR A 38 -18.32 -10.20 -12.57
N VAL A 39 -17.61 -9.06 -12.43
CA VAL A 39 -17.67 -7.95 -13.40
C VAL A 39 -17.19 -8.41 -14.77
N GLU A 40 -16.05 -9.09 -14.85
CA GLU A 40 -15.52 -9.59 -16.12
C GLU A 40 -16.46 -10.57 -16.80
N ASN A 41 -17.06 -11.51 -16.05
CA ASN A 41 -17.98 -12.50 -16.60
C ASN A 41 -19.26 -11.85 -17.15
N VAL A 42 -19.82 -10.88 -16.40
CA VAL A 42 -21.02 -10.14 -16.83
C VAL A 42 -20.75 -9.31 -18.09
N LEU A 43 -19.56 -8.73 -18.20
CA LEU A 43 -19.15 -8.01 -19.41
C LEU A 43 -18.92 -8.97 -20.58
N GLN A 44 -18.23 -10.09 -20.37
CA GLN A 44 -17.97 -11.08 -21.42
C GLN A 44 -19.22 -11.80 -21.92
N SER A 45 -20.30 -11.86 -21.14
CA SER A 45 -21.58 -12.46 -21.56
C SER A 45 -22.41 -11.57 -22.49
N LEU A 46 -21.94 -10.37 -22.82
CA LEU A 46 -22.64 -9.48 -23.74
C LEU A 46 -22.27 -9.82 -25.19
N ASP A 47 -23.22 -10.41 -25.91
CA ASP A 47 -23.03 -10.79 -27.32
C ASP A 47 -23.25 -9.61 -28.30
N ASP A 48 -23.84 -8.51 -27.82
CA ASP A 48 -24.24 -7.35 -28.63
C ASP A 48 -23.13 -6.28 -28.75
N VAL A 49 -22.01 -6.44 -28.04
CA VAL A 49 -20.91 -5.47 -28.02
C VAL A 49 -19.56 -6.18 -28.13
N SER A 50 -18.70 -5.71 -29.05
CA SER A 50 -17.29 -6.12 -29.07
C SER A 50 -16.53 -5.41 -27.95
N LEU A 51 -16.10 -6.17 -26.92
CA LEU A 51 -15.43 -5.63 -25.74
C LEU A 51 -13.96 -6.01 -25.68
N GLU A 52 -13.10 -5.00 -25.53
CA GLU A 52 -11.71 -5.18 -25.12
C GLU A 52 -11.58 -4.80 -23.64
N ILE A 53 -11.29 -5.79 -22.80
CA ILE A 53 -11.17 -5.60 -21.35
C ILE A 53 -9.69 -5.57 -20.99
N GLU A 54 -9.19 -4.42 -20.56
CA GLU A 54 -7.86 -4.31 -19.97
C GLU A 54 -7.88 -4.92 -18.56
N LYS A 55 -7.29 -6.11 -18.43
CA LYS A 55 -7.27 -6.86 -17.17
C LYS A 55 -6.02 -6.57 -16.36
N PHE A 56 -6.16 -6.63 -15.04
CA PHE A 56 -5.01 -6.84 -14.18
C PHE A 56 -4.57 -8.30 -14.28
N SER A 57 -3.26 -8.56 -14.16
CA SER A 57 -2.78 -9.93 -14.03
C SER A 57 -3.43 -10.62 -12.82
N ASP A 58 -3.85 -11.88 -13.00
CA ASP A 58 -4.44 -12.70 -11.93
C ASP A 58 -3.54 -12.76 -10.68
N HIS A 59 -2.23 -12.72 -10.88
CA HIS A 59 -1.26 -12.69 -9.78
C HIS A 59 -1.40 -11.43 -8.92
N VAL A 60 -1.63 -10.26 -9.54
CA VAL A 60 -1.82 -8.99 -8.84
C VAL A 60 -3.12 -9.03 -8.03
N VAL A 61 -4.21 -9.44 -8.67
CA VAL A 61 -5.53 -9.58 -8.04
C VAL A 61 -5.46 -10.52 -6.83
N LYS A 62 -4.91 -11.72 -7.03
CA LYS A 62 -4.75 -12.72 -5.98
C LYS A 62 -3.89 -12.21 -4.82
N THR A 63 -2.79 -11.53 -5.12
CA THR A 63 -1.87 -10.99 -4.10
C THR A 63 -2.58 -9.94 -3.25
N LEU A 64 -3.32 -9.02 -3.87
CA LEU A 64 -4.06 -7.97 -3.18
C LEU A 64 -5.19 -8.53 -2.31
N LEU A 65 -5.97 -9.48 -2.84
CA LEU A 65 -7.04 -10.15 -2.07
C LEU A 65 -6.49 -10.94 -0.88
N THR A 66 -5.37 -11.64 -1.06
CA THR A 66 -4.72 -12.41 0.01
C THR A 66 -4.21 -11.47 1.11
N TYR A 67 -3.53 -10.39 0.73
CA TYR A 67 -2.96 -9.43 1.67
C TYR A 67 -4.02 -8.74 2.54
N ARG A 68 -5.18 -8.43 1.95
CA ARG A 68 -6.29 -7.79 2.66
C ARG A 68 -6.80 -8.65 3.84
N LYS A 69 -6.90 -9.97 3.64
CA LYS A 69 -7.41 -10.91 4.66
C LYS A 69 -6.45 -11.09 5.84
N SER A 70 -5.15 -10.98 5.62
CA SER A 70 -4.11 -11.21 6.65
C SER A 70 -3.92 -10.07 7.65
N ASN A 71 -4.56 -8.90 7.47
CA ASN A 71 -4.31 -7.71 8.30
C ASN A 71 -5.33 -7.48 9.44
N VAL A 72 -6.21 -8.45 9.73
CA VAL A 72 -7.24 -8.32 10.78
C VAL A 72 -6.73 -8.93 12.09
N GLY A 73 -6.63 -8.12 13.15
CA GLY A 73 -6.42 -8.60 14.53
C GLY A 73 -4.99 -8.52 15.09
N LEU A 74 -4.13 -7.65 14.56
CA LEU A 74 -2.80 -7.44 15.15
C LEU A 74 -2.86 -6.43 16.30
N ASN A 75 -2.32 -6.82 17.45
CA ASN A 75 -2.10 -5.91 18.58
C ASN A 75 -1.04 -4.87 18.21
N GLU A 76 -1.18 -3.67 18.78
CA GLU A 76 -0.21 -2.60 18.58
C GLU A 76 1.17 -3.02 19.13
N PRO A 77 2.23 -3.01 18.31
CA PRO A 77 3.57 -3.39 18.74
C PRO A 77 4.13 -2.39 19.75
N ASN A 78 4.82 -2.92 20.77
CA ASN A 78 5.61 -2.09 21.68
C ASN A 78 6.96 -1.77 21.03
N LEU A 79 7.12 -0.52 20.59
CA LEU A 79 8.31 -0.06 19.88
C LEU A 79 9.54 -0.01 20.81
N GLU A 80 9.35 0.41 22.06
CA GLU A 80 10.40 0.64 23.05
C GLU A 80 11.15 -0.66 23.43
N LYS A 81 10.52 -1.83 23.22
CA LYS A 81 11.17 -3.14 23.40
C LYS A 81 12.18 -3.47 22.31
N HIS A 82 12.07 -2.87 21.12
CA HIS A 82 12.83 -3.27 19.93
C HIS A 82 13.69 -2.14 19.35
N ILE A 83 13.34 -0.88 19.66
CA ILE A 83 13.99 0.34 19.17
C ILE A 83 14.52 1.11 20.37
N GLU A 84 15.73 1.68 20.26
CA GLU A 84 16.32 2.51 21.29
C GLU A 84 15.42 3.71 21.63
N LYS A 85 15.31 4.00 22.93
CA LYS A 85 14.48 5.09 23.44
C LYS A 85 14.79 6.44 22.78
N THR A 86 16.07 6.73 22.51
CA THR A 86 16.49 7.97 21.83
C THR A 86 15.86 8.14 20.45
N LEU A 87 15.74 7.06 19.67
CA LEU A 87 15.09 7.08 18.36
C LEU A 87 13.57 7.16 18.48
N VAL A 88 12.99 6.44 19.46
CA VAL A 88 11.55 6.45 19.71
C VAL A 88 11.07 7.85 20.13
N ASP A 89 11.81 8.52 21.01
CA ASP A 89 11.49 9.87 21.50
C ASP A 89 11.69 10.95 20.43
N ALA A 90 12.49 10.66 19.38
CA ALA A 90 12.71 11.58 18.26
C ALA A 90 11.55 11.59 17.24
N PHE A 91 10.63 10.62 17.28
CA PHE A 91 9.49 10.58 16.36
C PHE A 91 8.45 11.65 16.70
N PHE A 92 7.98 12.37 15.68
CA PHE A 92 6.70 13.07 15.79
C PHE A 92 5.53 12.06 15.91
N PRO A 93 4.38 12.45 16.51
CA PRO A 93 3.24 11.54 16.67
C PRO A 93 2.76 10.88 15.37
N TYR A 94 2.81 11.59 14.24
CA TYR A 94 2.46 11.03 12.93
C TYR A 94 3.49 10.01 12.44
N GLN A 95 4.78 10.26 12.68
CA GLN A 95 5.87 9.36 12.33
C GLN A 95 5.78 8.06 13.12
N ARG A 96 5.51 8.16 14.43
CA ARG A 96 5.31 7.00 15.30
C ARG A 96 4.16 6.11 14.79
N ARG A 97 3.03 6.71 14.39
CA ARG A 97 1.92 5.96 13.77
C ARG A 97 2.35 5.26 12.48
N GLY A 98 3.13 5.93 11.63
CA GLY A 98 3.69 5.34 10.41
C GLY A 98 4.60 4.13 10.69
N VAL A 99 5.46 4.22 11.71
CA VAL A 99 6.33 3.11 12.16
C VAL A 99 5.49 1.94 12.65
N ILE A 100 4.54 2.19 13.55
CA ILE A 100 3.63 1.18 14.11
C ILE A 100 2.88 0.46 12.98
N TYR A 101 2.34 1.22 12.05
CA TYR A 101 1.65 0.70 10.87
C TYR A 101 2.57 -0.19 10.02
N GLY A 102 3.81 0.24 9.77
CA GLY A 102 4.80 -0.57 9.06
C GLY A 102 5.15 -1.86 9.77
N VAL A 103 5.31 -1.82 11.09
CA VAL A 103 5.61 -3.00 11.93
C VAL A 103 4.45 -4.00 11.91
N MET A 104 3.21 -3.53 12.11
CA MET A 104 2.02 -4.38 11.99
C MET A 104 1.95 -5.06 10.62
N ARG A 105 2.50 -4.44 9.58
CA ARG A 105 2.52 -4.98 8.22
C ARG A 105 3.79 -5.76 7.89
N ARG A 106 4.54 -6.21 8.91
CA ARG A 106 5.80 -6.96 8.75
C ARG A 106 6.80 -6.22 7.86
N GLY A 107 6.90 -4.90 8.04
CA GLY A 107 7.78 -4.00 7.28
C GLY A 107 7.30 -3.66 5.87
N ARG A 108 6.12 -4.13 5.44
CA ARG A 108 5.58 -3.88 4.09
C ARG A 108 4.65 -2.67 4.06
N LEU A 109 5.15 -1.53 3.62
CA LEU A 109 4.37 -0.31 3.48
C LEU A 109 4.93 0.62 2.41
N LEU A 110 4.09 1.55 1.97
CA LEU A 110 4.47 2.70 1.15
C LEU A 110 4.23 3.98 1.97
N LEU A 111 5.29 4.74 2.23
CA LEU A 111 5.20 6.06 2.86
C LEU A 111 5.02 7.12 1.77
N ALA A 112 3.79 7.60 1.59
CA ALA A 112 3.40 8.55 0.56
C ALA A 112 3.37 10.01 1.05
N ASP A 113 4.08 10.32 2.14
CA ASP A 113 4.17 11.66 2.72
C ASP A 113 4.99 12.62 1.82
N GLU A 114 4.76 13.92 1.95
CA GLU A 114 5.55 14.95 1.26
C GLU A 114 7.05 14.92 1.64
N MET A 115 7.87 15.51 0.77
CA MET A 115 9.32 15.64 0.98
C MET A 115 9.59 16.46 2.24
N GLY A 116 10.54 16.04 3.08
CA GLY A 116 10.91 16.76 4.31
C GLY A 116 10.16 16.33 5.58
N LEU A 117 9.06 15.58 5.49
CA LEU A 117 8.29 15.11 6.67
C LEU A 117 8.95 13.95 7.46
N GLY A 118 10.21 13.64 7.20
CA GLY A 118 10.95 12.61 7.94
C GLY A 118 10.56 11.17 7.58
N LYS A 119 10.32 10.88 6.30
CA LYS A 119 10.14 9.48 5.83
C LYS A 119 11.36 8.61 6.13
N SER A 120 12.57 9.16 6.07
CA SER A 120 13.82 8.42 6.33
C SER A 120 13.91 7.96 7.79
N ILE A 121 13.55 8.81 8.76
CA ILE A 121 13.54 8.44 10.17
C ILE A 121 12.45 7.39 10.46
N GLN A 122 11.27 7.50 9.85
CA GLN A 122 10.23 6.46 9.94
C GLN A 122 10.73 5.11 9.37
N ALA A 123 11.34 5.12 8.18
CA ALA A 123 11.85 3.91 7.54
C ALA A 123 12.96 3.24 8.37
N LEU A 124 13.86 4.03 8.95
CA LEU A 124 14.87 3.50 9.88
C LEU A 124 14.25 2.97 11.17
N GLY A 125 13.22 3.61 11.71
CA GLY A 125 12.48 3.09 12.86
C GLY A 125 11.94 1.69 12.60
N ILE A 126 11.32 1.48 11.43
CA ILE A 126 10.82 0.18 11.01
C ILE A 126 11.97 -0.81 10.82
N ALA A 127 13.04 -0.43 10.12
CA ALA A 127 14.21 -1.29 9.92
C ALA A 127 14.90 -1.67 11.23
N ARG A 128 14.92 -0.76 12.21
CA ARG A 128 15.52 -0.98 13.53
C ARG A 128 14.68 -1.93 14.38
N TYR A 129 13.35 -1.91 14.24
CA TYR A 129 12.46 -2.89 14.85
C TYR A 129 12.79 -4.31 14.38
N PHE A 130 13.08 -4.49 13.09
CA PHE A 130 13.47 -5.77 12.47
C PHE A 130 15.00 -5.97 12.44
N LYS A 131 15.73 -5.50 13.45
CA LYS A 131 17.21 -5.61 13.46
C LYS A 131 17.72 -7.05 13.35
N CYS A 132 16.96 -8.03 13.83
CA CYS A 132 17.31 -9.44 13.71
C CYS A 132 17.42 -9.94 12.27
N ASP A 133 16.79 -9.25 11.31
CA ASP A 133 16.76 -9.62 9.89
C ASP A 133 17.86 -8.92 9.06
N TRP A 134 18.75 -8.16 9.72
CA TRP A 134 19.83 -7.44 9.05
C TRP A 134 20.82 -8.42 8.39
N PRO A 135 21.49 -8.02 7.27
CA PRO A 135 21.86 -6.65 6.87
C PRO A 135 20.74 -5.78 6.28
N LEU A 136 20.81 -4.46 6.52
CA LEU A 136 19.90 -3.45 5.95
C LEU A 136 20.41 -2.94 4.59
N LEU A 137 19.57 -3.05 3.55
CA LEU A 137 19.82 -2.47 2.22
C LEU A 137 18.93 -1.23 1.99
N ILE A 138 19.55 -0.07 1.76
CA ILE A 138 18.86 1.17 1.39
C ILE A 138 19.17 1.48 -0.08
N ILE A 139 18.13 1.51 -0.91
CA ILE A 139 18.23 1.91 -2.31
C ILE A 139 17.71 3.34 -2.44
N CYS A 140 18.53 4.24 -2.97
CA CYS A 140 18.17 5.63 -3.15
C CYS A 140 18.89 6.25 -4.36
N PRO A 141 18.36 7.33 -4.96
CA PRO A 141 19.09 8.09 -5.97
C PRO A 141 20.41 8.65 -5.44
N SER A 142 21.40 8.82 -6.32
CA SER A 142 22.73 9.32 -5.95
C SER A 142 22.69 10.65 -5.19
N SER A 143 21.73 11.53 -5.49
CA SER A 143 21.58 12.85 -4.88
C SER A 143 21.26 12.82 -3.38
N VAL A 144 20.66 11.74 -2.87
CA VAL A 144 20.25 11.63 -1.45
C VAL A 144 21.11 10.62 -0.67
N LYS A 145 22.14 10.03 -1.28
CA LYS A 145 23.03 9.05 -0.65
C LYS A 145 23.68 9.60 0.63
N PHE A 146 24.21 10.81 0.59
CA PHE A 146 24.83 11.46 1.77
C PHE A 146 23.79 11.86 2.82
N SER A 147 22.58 12.23 2.41
CA SER A 147 21.48 12.49 3.34
C SER A 147 21.13 11.22 4.13
N TRP A 148 21.03 10.07 3.46
CA TRP A 148 20.83 8.78 4.13
C TRP A 148 21.98 8.41 5.07
N LEU A 149 23.23 8.61 4.65
CA LEU A 149 24.40 8.37 5.49
C LEU A 149 24.34 9.19 6.77
N ASN A 150 24.07 10.50 6.68
CA ASN A 150 23.98 11.37 7.85
C ASN A 150 22.89 10.94 8.82
N VAL A 151 21.72 10.57 8.30
CA VAL A 151 20.61 10.07 9.13
C VAL A 151 21.00 8.75 9.82
N CYS A 152 21.68 7.84 9.11
CA CYS A 152 22.16 6.59 9.70
C CYS A 152 23.19 6.84 10.80
N MET A 153 24.19 7.70 10.56
CA MET A 153 25.23 8.03 11.55
C MET A 153 24.65 8.74 12.77
N SER A 154 23.59 9.54 12.59
CA SER A 154 22.93 10.26 13.68
C SER A 154 22.01 9.38 14.53
N LEU A 155 21.36 8.36 13.95
CA LEU A 155 20.27 7.63 14.59
C LEU A 155 20.61 6.18 14.92
N LEU A 156 21.58 5.58 14.25
CA LEU A 156 22.02 4.22 14.51
C LEU A 156 23.28 4.26 15.38
N PRO A 157 23.36 3.44 16.43
CA PRO A 157 24.59 3.33 17.20
C PRO A 157 25.68 2.75 16.30
N ILE A 158 26.71 3.54 16.02
CA ILE A 158 27.94 3.06 15.41
C ILE A 158 28.62 2.23 16.49
N LYS A 159 28.80 0.92 16.24
CA LYS A 159 29.75 0.14 17.03
C LYS A 159 31.13 0.46 16.46
N ASP A 160 31.97 1.09 17.28
CA ASP A 160 33.42 1.06 17.09
C ASP A 160 33.94 -0.39 17.14
#